data_AF-C9YGX3-F1
#
_entry.id   AF-C9YGX3-F1
#
_cell.length_a   1.000
_cell.length_b   1.000
_cell.length_c   1.000
_cell.angle_alpha   90.00
_cell.angle_beta   90.00
_cell.angle_gamma   90.00
#
_symmetry.space_group_name_H-M   'P 1'
#
loop_
_entity.id
_entity.type
_entity.pdbx_description
1 polymer ?
#
loop_
_entity_poly.entity_id
_entity_poly.type
_entity_poly.pdbx_seq_one_letter_code
_entity_poly.pdbx_strand_id
1 'polypeptide(L)'
;MPKMRCMTSNKVANRGFTLIELVMVIAILGVLAAVAVPKFINLGTDARVATLNGLLGAVRTTMETVKVTAALRGTTAVADPALKFLDMQGSSIRLWNGYPDRWWDGIGMTLQGAPAIAGGGYLSTAPIVFNKFTFYGYSNSTIPNGDAGWVLTDAPTPANCSLAYNYNGSGEPQLILRTTGC
;
A
#
# COMPACT_ATOMS: atom_id res chain seq x y z
N MET A 1 -53.23 -35.33 51.52
CA MET A 1 -52.69 -34.02 51.91
C MET A 1 -51.24 -33.92 51.46
N PRO A 2 -50.86 -33.13 50.43
CA PRO A 2 -49.46 -32.83 50.15
C PRO A 2 -49.05 -31.48 50.76
N LYS A 3 -47.92 -31.46 51.46
CA LYS A 3 -47.30 -30.25 52.06
C LYS A 3 -46.78 -29.31 50.97
N MET A 4 -47.17 -28.04 51.03
CA MET A 4 -46.61 -26.98 50.19
C MET A 4 -45.29 -26.48 50.81
N ARG A 5 -44.19 -26.60 50.08
CA ARG A 5 -42.86 -26.14 50.50
C ARG A 5 -42.65 -24.71 50.03
N CYS A 6 -42.37 -23.79 50.96
CA CYS A 6 -42.07 -22.39 50.66
C CYS A 6 -40.72 -22.30 49.92
N MET A 7 -40.73 -21.66 48.75
CA MET A 7 -39.54 -21.29 47.98
C MET A 7 -39.02 -19.93 48.47
N THR A 8 -37.85 -19.91 49.07
CA THR A 8 -37.21 -18.66 49.52
C THR A 8 -36.68 -17.89 48.31
N SER A 9 -37.25 -16.71 48.06
CA SER A 9 -36.84 -15.80 46.98
C SER A 9 -35.52 -15.12 47.35
N ASN A 10 -34.49 -15.35 46.55
CA ASN A 10 -33.18 -14.71 46.72
C ASN A 10 -33.23 -13.33 46.03
N LYS A 11 -33.47 -12.26 46.80
CA LYS A 11 -33.45 -10.89 46.26
C LYS A 11 -32.00 -10.45 46.05
N VAL A 12 -31.55 -10.40 44.80
CA VAL A 12 -30.30 -9.74 44.44
C VAL A 12 -30.48 -8.23 44.67
N ALA A 13 -29.76 -7.67 45.64
CA ALA A 13 -29.79 -6.25 45.91
C ALA A 13 -29.12 -5.49 44.76
N ASN A 14 -29.91 -4.76 43.97
CA ASN A 14 -29.38 -3.82 42.97
C ASN A 14 -28.69 -2.66 43.70
N ARG A 15 -27.36 -2.73 43.81
CA ARG A 15 -26.53 -1.60 44.21
C ARG A 15 -26.46 -0.63 43.02
N GLY A 16 -27.10 0.54 43.15
CA GLY A 16 -26.98 1.60 42.16
C GLY A 16 -25.57 2.19 42.15
N PHE A 17 -25.05 2.50 40.96
CA PHE A 17 -23.81 3.26 40.78
C PHE A 17 -23.96 4.65 41.40
N THR A 18 -22.93 5.16 42.09
CA THR A 18 -22.99 6.50 42.66
C THR A 18 -22.73 7.56 41.58
N LEU A 19 -23.36 8.74 41.67
CA LEU A 19 -23.15 9.82 40.69
C LEU A 19 -21.68 10.25 40.61
N ILE A 20 -20.98 10.26 41.75
CA ILE A 20 -19.56 10.61 41.79
C ILE A 20 -18.67 9.59 41.07
N GLU A 21 -19.04 8.32 41.12
CA GLU A 21 -18.30 7.23 40.46
C GLU A 21 -18.40 7.35 38.93
N LEU A 22 -19.58 7.72 38.41
CA LEU A 22 -19.73 7.99 36.98
C LEU A 22 -18.96 9.25 36.54
N VAL A 23 -19.03 10.32 37.32
CA VAL A 23 -18.36 11.60 37.01
C VAL A 23 -16.83 11.45 37.05
N MET A 24 -16.29 10.74 38.04
CA MET A 24 -14.85 10.46 38.12
C MET A 24 -14.36 9.65 36.91
N VAL A 25 -15.12 8.64 36.47
CA VAL A 25 -14.73 7.79 35.33
C VAL A 25 -14.64 8.60 34.04
N ILE A 26 -15.65 9.40 33.71
CA ILE A 26 -15.61 10.21 32.49
C ILE A 26 -14.54 11.30 32.56
N ALA A 27 -14.23 11.83 33.76
CA ALA A 27 -13.15 12.79 33.94
C ALA A 27 -11.77 12.15 33.67
N ILE A 28 -11.51 10.95 34.20
CA ILE A 28 -10.27 10.21 33.95
C ILE A 28 -10.15 9.85 32.47
N LEU A 29 -11.22 9.31 31.86
CA LEU A 29 -11.24 8.98 30.44
C LEU A 29 -11.03 10.22 29.56
N GLY A 30 -11.55 11.38 29.98
CA GLY A 30 -11.33 12.66 29.29
C GLY A 30 -9.86 13.07 29.24
N VAL A 31 -9.14 12.97 30.36
CA VAL A 31 -7.70 13.30 30.43
C VAL A 31 -6.87 12.30 29.61
N LEU A 32 -7.16 10.99 29.72
CA LEU A 32 -6.47 9.96 28.94
C LEU A 32 -6.69 10.14 27.43
N ALA A 33 -7.91 10.47 27.02
CA ALA A 33 -8.23 10.72 25.61
C ALA A 33 -7.47 11.95 25.08
N ALA A 34 -7.41 13.04 25.85
CA ALA A 34 -6.74 14.28 25.44
C ALA A 34 -5.25 14.08 25.12
N VAL A 35 -4.55 13.21 25.86
CA VAL A 35 -3.12 12.91 25.60
C VAL A 35 -2.90 11.81 24.57
N ALA A 36 -3.84 10.87 24.42
CA ALA A 36 -3.70 9.74 23.52
C ALA A 36 -4.04 10.07 22.06
N VAL A 37 -5.05 10.91 21.82
CA VAL A 37 -5.55 11.22 20.47
C VAL A 37 -4.47 11.80 19.54
N PRO A 38 -3.67 12.81 19.93
CA PRO A 38 -2.64 13.36 19.05
C PRO A 38 -1.57 12.33 18.67
N LYS A 39 -1.20 11.45 19.59
CA LYS A 39 -0.23 10.37 19.32
C LYS A 39 -0.79 9.35 18.33
N PHE A 40 -2.06 8.97 18.48
CA PHE A 40 -2.68 8.00 17.59
C PHE A 40 -2.74 8.49 16.13
N ILE A 41 -3.00 9.78 15.91
CA ILE A 41 -3.01 10.38 14.56
C ILE A 41 -1.62 10.31 13.92
N ASN A 42 -0.57 10.69 14.64
CA ASN A 42 0.80 10.65 14.13
C ASN A 42 1.26 9.23 13.76
N LEU A 43 0.90 8.22 14.57
CA LEU A 43 1.21 6.82 14.28
C LEU A 43 0.61 6.34 12.96
N GLY A 44 -0.57 6.83 12.58
CA GLY A 44 -1.20 6.51 11.30
C GLY A 44 -0.40 7.05 10.11
N THR A 45 0.01 8.31 10.17
CA THR A 45 0.85 8.94 9.15
C THR A 45 2.23 8.28 9.07
N ASP A 46 2.89 8.05 10.21
CA ASP A 46 4.20 7.39 10.25
C ASP A 46 4.15 5.97 9.67
N ALA A 47 3.08 5.22 9.93
CA ALA A 47 2.88 3.88 9.37
C ALA A 47 2.74 3.90 7.84
N ARG A 48 2.01 4.87 7.28
CA ARG A 48 1.87 5.04 5.82
C ARG A 48 3.21 5.42 5.18
N VAL A 49 3.94 6.36 5.79
CA VAL A 49 5.27 6.77 5.34
C VAL A 49 6.25 5.60 5.38
N ALA A 50 6.26 4.80 6.45
CA ALA A 50 7.09 3.60 6.55
C ALA A 50 6.73 2.57 5.47
N THR A 51 5.43 2.36 5.21
CA THR A 51 4.94 1.44 4.17
C THR A 51 5.41 1.87 2.77
N LEU A 52 5.33 3.17 2.45
CA LEU A 52 5.84 3.72 1.19
C LEU A 52 7.36 3.66 1.06
N ASN A 53 8.10 3.89 2.14
CA ASN A 53 9.56 3.71 2.13
C ASN A 53 9.95 2.25 1.90
N GLY A 54 9.21 1.31 2.49
CA GLY A 54 9.37 -0.12 2.22
C GLY A 54 9.12 -0.46 0.75
N LEU A 55 8.06 0.12 0.15
CA LEU A 55 7.79 -0.03 -1.27
C LEU A 55 8.94 0.52 -2.13
N LEU A 56 9.43 1.73 -1.84
CA LEU A 56 10.55 2.35 -2.56
C LEU A 56 11.79 1.44 -2.54
N GLY A 57 12.13 0.88 -1.38
CA GLY A 57 13.25 -0.05 -1.24
C GLY A 57 13.06 -1.32 -2.07
N ALA A 58 11.86 -1.91 -2.04
CA ALA A 58 11.54 -3.09 -2.83
C ALA A 58 11.66 -2.82 -4.34
N VAL A 59 11.05 -1.74 -4.82
CA VAL A 59 11.06 -1.38 -6.25
C VAL A 59 12.47 -1.08 -6.73
N ARG A 60 13.28 -0.32 -5.97
CA ARG A 60 14.70 -0.05 -6.29
C ARG A 60 15.49 -1.33 -6.45
N THR A 61 15.39 -2.23 -5.47
CA THR A 61 16.14 -3.48 -5.45
C THR A 61 15.77 -4.37 -6.63
N THR A 62 14.47 -4.52 -6.91
CA THR A 62 14.02 -5.34 -8.04
C THR A 62 14.42 -4.71 -9.38
N MET A 63 14.32 -3.39 -9.52
CA MET A 63 14.75 -2.69 -10.73
C MET A 63 16.23 -2.89 -11.04
N GLU A 64 17.10 -2.80 -10.03
CA GLU A 64 18.54 -3.09 -10.18
C GLU A 64 18.78 -4.56 -10.54
N THR A 65 18.06 -5.48 -9.89
CA THR A 65 18.15 -6.92 -10.19
C THR A 65 17.70 -7.21 -11.62
N VAL A 66 16.62 -6.59 -12.08
CA VAL A 66 16.14 -6.68 -13.47
C VAL A 66 17.18 -6.13 -14.44
N LYS A 67 17.78 -4.96 -14.16
CA LYS A 67 18.83 -4.37 -15.00
C LYS A 67 20.02 -5.33 -15.14
N VAL A 68 20.51 -5.87 -14.04
CA VAL A 68 21.65 -6.79 -14.04
C VAL A 68 21.31 -8.09 -14.77
N THR A 69 20.17 -8.70 -14.48
CA THR A 69 19.75 -9.94 -15.14
C THR A 69 19.48 -9.75 -16.63
N ALA A 70 18.91 -8.61 -17.03
CA ALA A 70 18.75 -8.25 -18.43
C ALA A 70 20.11 -8.10 -19.13
N ALA A 71 21.09 -7.49 -18.46
CA ALA A 71 22.44 -7.34 -19.00
C ALA A 71 23.13 -8.70 -19.18
N LEU A 72 23.01 -9.59 -18.20
CA LEU A 72 23.57 -10.94 -18.26
C LEU A 72 22.94 -11.79 -19.36
N ARG A 73 21.64 -11.61 -19.63
CA ARG A 73 20.92 -12.33 -20.69
C ARG A 73 21.05 -11.70 -22.08
N GLY A 74 21.79 -10.60 -22.22
CA GLY A 74 21.91 -9.87 -23.49
C GLY A 74 20.59 -9.27 -23.97
N THR A 75 19.64 -9.03 -23.06
CA THR A 75 18.33 -8.42 -23.36
C THR A 75 18.34 -6.90 -23.20
N THR A 76 19.51 -6.28 -23.01
CA THR A 76 19.68 -4.85 -22.69
C THR A 76 19.54 -3.89 -23.84
N ALA A 77 19.61 -4.33 -25.09
CA ALA A 77 19.54 -3.42 -26.23
C ALA A 77 18.91 -4.11 -27.44
N VAL A 78 17.62 -3.87 -27.68
CA VAL A 78 17.13 -3.72 -29.06
C VAL A 78 15.94 -2.77 -29.06
N ALA A 79 15.99 -1.78 -29.93
CA ALA A 79 14.83 -1.02 -30.40
C ALA A 79 13.96 -1.92 -31.32
N ASP A 80 13.56 -3.10 -30.82
CA ASP A 80 12.67 -4.01 -31.54
C ASP A 80 11.24 -3.81 -31.00
N PRO A 81 10.22 -3.57 -31.84
CA PRO A 81 8.82 -3.48 -31.43
C PRO A 81 8.26 -4.73 -30.75
N ALA A 82 8.98 -5.87 -30.82
CA ALA A 82 8.64 -7.07 -30.08
C ALA A 82 9.06 -6.95 -28.61
N LEU A 83 8.08 -6.68 -27.74
CA LEU A 83 8.19 -6.69 -26.29
C LEU A 83 9.07 -7.84 -25.78
N LYS A 84 10.24 -7.53 -25.20
CA LYS A 84 11.06 -8.55 -24.51
C LYS A 84 10.54 -8.74 -23.09
N PHE A 85 10.07 -9.95 -22.81
CA PHE A 85 9.71 -10.38 -21.47
C PHE A 85 10.90 -11.08 -20.82
N LEU A 86 11.18 -10.68 -19.58
CA LEU A 86 12.17 -11.31 -18.73
C LEU A 86 11.45 -12.13 -17.67
N ASP A 87 11.57 -13.45 -17.77
CA ASP A 87 11.05 -14.33 -16.73
C ASP A 87 11.96 -14.30 -15.50
N MET A 88 11.40 -13.82 -14.38
CA MET A 88 12.02 -13.77 -13.07
C MET A 88 11.03 -14.30 -12.03
N GLN A 89 11.45 -15.32 -11.27
CA GLN A 89 10.68 -15.86 -10.14
C GLN A 89 9.21 -16.23 -10.48
N GLY A 90 8.97 -16.74 -11.69
CA GLY A 90 7.63 -17.11 -12.16
C GLY A 90 6.75 -15.96 -12.67
N SER A 91 7.30 -14.75 -12.78
CA SER A 91 6.66 -13.58 -13.39
C SER A 91 7.40 -13.15 -14.66
N SER A 92 6.66 -12.77 -15.70
CA SER A 92 7.22 -12.22 -16.94
C SER A 92 7.21 -10.69 -16.87
N ILE A 93 8.39 -10.09 -16.81
CA ILE A 93 8.56 -8.63 -16.69
C ILE A 93 8.91 -8.05 -18.06
N ARG A 94 8.07 -7.16 -18.57
CA ARG A 94 8.32 -6.41 -19.81
C ARG A 94 9.44 -5.40 -19.59
N LEU A 95 10.42 -5.42 -20.48
CA LEU A 95 11.55 -4.50 -20.45
C LEU A 95 11.47 -3.44 -21.54
N TRP A 96 11.94 -2.23 -21.22
CA TRP A 96 12.21 -1.16 -22.16
C TRP A 96 13.65 -0.66 -21.97
N ASN A 97 14.52 -0.93 -22.95
CA ASN A 97 15.93 -0.54 -22.91
C ASN A 97 16.67 -0.94 -21.61
N GLY A 98 16.48 -2.20 -21.18
CA GLY A 98 17.15 -2.78 -20.01
C GLY A 98 16.49 -2.54 -18.65
N TYR A 99 15.45 -1.72 -18.57
CA TYR A 99 14.68 -1.46 -17.34
C TYR A 99 13.24 -1.94 -17.46
N PRO A 100 12.51 -2.17 -16.35
CA PRO A 100 11.07 -2.47 -16.41
C PRO A 100 10.30 -1.36 -17.16
N ASP A 101 9.39 -1.74 -18.05
CA ASP A 101 8.51 -0.80 -18.72
C ASP A 101 7.54 -0.14 -17.72
N ARG A 102 7.05 1.06 -18.01
CA ARG A 102 6.15 1.88 -17.17
C ARG A 102 4.67 1.40 -17.17
N TRP A 103 4.47 0.12 -17.39
CA TRP A 103 3.16 -0.54 -17.37
C TRP A 103 3.12 -1.60 -16.29
N TRP A 104 1.93 -2.16 -16.05
CA TRP A 104 1.75 -3.17 -15.01
C TRP A 104 2.68 -4.36 -15.21
N ASP A 105 2.71 -4.91 -16.41
CA ASP A 105 3.53 -6.07 -16.76
C ASP A 105 5.03 -5.74 -16.88
N GLY A 106 5.43 -4.47 -16.71
CA GLY A 106 6.81 -4.08 -16.45
C GLY A 106 7.03 -3.82 -14.96
N ILE A 107 7.09 -2.53 -14.59
CA ILE A 107 7.41 -2.08 -13.24
C ILE A 107 6.36 -2.54 -12.19
N GLY A 108 5.10 -2.74 -12.58
CA GLY A 108 4.06 -3.24 -11.68
C GLY A 108 4.30 -4.67 -11.17
N MET A 109 4.92 -5.51 -12.01
CA MET A 109 5.29 -6.91 -11.68
C MET A 109 6.56 -7.01 -10.83
N THR A 110 7.19 -5.88 -10.46
CA THR A 110 8.40 -5.90 -9.62
C THR A 110 8.12 -6.16 -8.14
N LEU A 111 6.85 -6.15 -7.74
CA LEU A 111 6.43 -6.49 -6.38
C LEU A 111 6.19 -8.00 -6.25
N GLN A 112 6.72 -8.59 -5.19
CA GLN A 112 6.51 -10.01 -4.89
C GLN A 112 5.01 -10.31 -4.75
N GLY A 113 4.53 -11.31 -5.49
CA GLY A 113 3.13 -11.73 -5.48
C GLY A 113 2.20 -10.84 -6.31
N ALA A 114 2.74 -9.88 -7.08
CA ALA A 114 1.96 -9.12 -8.05
C ALA A 114 1.20 -10.09 -8.98
N PRO A 115 -0.14 -9.95 -9.11
CA PRO A 115 -0.91 -10.86 -9.93
C PRO A 115 -0.45 -10.78 -11.39
N ALA A 116 -0.06 -11.94 -11.95
CA ALA A 116 0.05 -12.11 -13.38
C ALA A 116 -1.37 -12.06 -13.95
N ILE A 117 -1.65 -11.05 -14.77
CA ILE A 117 -3.00 -10.88 -15.29
C ILE A 117 -3.05 -11.44 -16.72
N ALA A 118 -4.04 -12.31 -16.97
CA ALA A 118 -4.16 -13.05 -18.22
C ALA A 118 -4.35 -12.11 -19.43
N GLY A 119 -3.69 -12.44 -20.55
CA GLY A 119 -3.87 -11.75 -21.84
C GLY A 119 -2.83 -10.69 -22.21
N GLY A 120 -1.73 -10.53 -21.46
CA GLY A 120 -0.64 -9.61 -21.82
C GLY A 120 -1.01 -8.11 -21.78
N GLY A 121 -2.23 -7.77 -21.34
CA GLY A 121 -2.57 -6.40 -20.91
C GLY A 121 -1.69 -6.05 -19.70
N TYR A 122 -1.24 -4.82 -19.49
CA TYR A 122 -2.04 -3.60 -19.48
C TYR A 122 -1.21 -2.44 -20.03
N LEU A 123 -1.36 -2.19 -21.33
CA LEU A 123 -1.29 -0.82 -21.88
C LEU A 123 -2.58 -0.05 -21.53
N SER A 124 -3.00 -0.13 -20.27
CA SER A 124 -4.26 0.43 -19.80
C SER A 124 -3.98 1.41 -18.69
N THR A 125 -4.71 2.52 -18.71
CA THR A 125 -4.74 3.51 -17.64
C THR A 125 -5.57 3.03 -16.44
N ALA A 126 -6.21 1.86 -16.54
CA ALA A 126 -7.02 1.31 -15.46
C ALA A 126 -6.15 1.03 -14.22
N PRO A 127 -6.60 1.46 -13.03
CA PRO A 127 -5.88 1.20 -11.79
C PRO A 127 -5.89 -0.29 -11.44
N ILE A 128 -4.76 -0.78 -10.93
CA ILE A 128 -4.63 -2.16 -10.46
C ILE A 128 -4.39 -2.14 -8.96
N VAL A 129 -5.31 -2.73 -8.21
CA VAL A 129 -5.21 -2.78 -6.75
C VAL A 129 -4.40 -4.01 -6.36
N PHE A 130 -3.32 -3.78 -5.59
CA PHE A 130 -2.47 -4.82 -5.05
C PHE A 130 -2.14 -4.50 -3.58
N ASN A 131 -2.65 -5.33 -2.67
CA ASN A 131 -2.58 -5.11 -1.23
C ASN A 131 -3.12 -3.71 -0.84
N LYS A 132 -2.31 -2.87 -0.21
CA LYS A 132 -2.65 -1.49 0.17
C LYS A 132 -2.34 -0.45 -0.91
N PHE A 133 -1.74 -0.88 -2.02
CA PHE A 133 -1.30 -0.01 -3.08
C PHE A 133 -2.24 -0.10 -4.27
N THR A 134 -2.49 1.03 -4.91
CA THR A 134 -3.10 1.06 -6.23
C THR A 134 -2.05 1.49 -7.23
N PHE A 135 -1.76 0.62 -8.18
CA PHE A 135 -0.85 0.89 -9.29
C PHE A 135 -1.56 1.67 -10.40
N TYR A 136 -0.87 2.64 -10.96
CA TYR A 136 -1.26 3.38 -12.15
C TYR A 136 -0.14 3.28 -13.18
N GLY A 137 -0.47 2.86 -14.40
CA GLY A 137 0.47 2.79 -15.52
C GLY A 137 0.62 4.13 -16.25
N TYR A 138 1.30 4.08 -17.41
CA TYR A 138 1.48 5.24 -18.27
C TYR A 138 0.18 5.97 -18.64
N SER A 139 0.28 7.30 -18.81
CA SER A 139 -0.83 8.20 -19.12
C SER A 139 -1.86 8.35 -17.98
N ASN A 140 -1.49 8.01 -16.75
CA ASN A 140 -2.28 8.35 -15.57
C ASN A 140 -2.21 9.86 -15.26
N SER A 141 -3.28 10.41 -14.68
CA SER A 141 -3.32 11.77 -14.14
C SER A 141 -3.35 11.81 -12.61
N THR A 142 -3.36 10.63 -11.96
CA THR A 142 -3.49 10.49 -10.50
C THR A 142 -2.17 10.80 -9.78
N ILE A 143 -1.03 10.42 -10.39
CA ILE A 143 0.31 10.64 -9.83
C ILE A 143 0.90 11.88 -10.49
N PRO A 144 1.09 12.99 -9.77
CA PRO A 144 1.62 14.22 -10.34
C PRO A 144 3.01 13.98 -10.93
N ASN A 145 3.25 14.40 -12.17
CA ASN A 145 4.53 14.23 -12.87
C ASN A 145 5.07 12.79 -12.81
N GLY A 146 4.18 11.79 -12.78
CA GLY A 146 4.50 10.38 -12.67
C GLY A 146 4.11 9.60 -13.93
N ASP A 147 5.04 8.93 -14.60
CA ASP A 147 4.69 8.07 -15.74
C ASP A 147 3.86 6.87 -15.24
N ALA A 148 4.36 6.16 -14.24
CA ALA A 148 3.67 5.08 -13.57
C ALA A 148 3.95 5.11 -12.06
N GLY A 149 3.35 4.22 -11.30
CA GLY A 149 3.70 4.07 -9.89
C GLY A 149 2.55 3.61 -9.02
N TRP A 150 2.71 3.80 -7.72
CA TRP A 150 1.78 3.32 -6.70
C TRP A 150 1.29 4.45 -5.81
N VAL A 151 0.03 4.35 -5.43
CA VAL A 151 -0.65 5.30 -4.54
C VAL A 151 -1.23 4.54 -3.35
N LEU A 152 -1.09 5.10 -2.14
CA LEU A 152 -1.89 4.69 -0.99
C LEU A 152 -3.24 5.38 -1.07
N THR A 153 -4.28 4.65 -1.47
CA THR A 153 -5.63 5.18 -1.60
C THR A 153 -6.31 5.44 -0.26
N ASP A 154 -5.78 4.87 0.83
CA ASP A 154 -6.23 5.07 2.21
C ASP A 154 -5.58 6.29 2.90
N ALA A 155 -4.73 7.04 2.19
CA ALA A 155 -4.11 8.26 2.68
C ALA A 155 -5.05 9.48 2.60
N PRO A 156 -4.87 10.52 3.45
CA PRO A 156 -5.70 11.73 3.41
C PRO A 156 -5.65 12.45 2.06
N THR A 157 -4.47 12.49 1.43
CA THR A 157 -4.32 13.00 0.05
C THR A 157 -3.53 12.00 -0.79
N PRO A 158 -4.21 11.02 -1.42
CA PRO A 158 -3.57 9.90 -2.11
C PRO A 158 -2.54 10.31 -3.17
N ALA A 159 -2.82 11.35 -3.97
CA ALA A 159 -1.88 11.83 -4.99
C ALA A 159 -0.49 12.24 -4.41
N ASN A 160 -0.48 12.75 -3.17
CA ASN A 160 0.72 13.18 -2.44
C ASN A 160 1.27 12.11 -1.48
N CYS A 161 0.66 10.93 -1.41
CA CYS A 161 1.13 9.75 -0.68
C CYS A 161 1.38 8.62 -1.70
N SER A 162 2.44 8.79 -2.50
CA SER A 162 2.66 8.00 -3.71
C SER A 162 4.15 7.76 -3.98
N LEU A 163 4.43 6.71 -4.73
CA LEU A 163 5.72 6.43 -5.33
C LEU A 163 5.56 6.50 -6.86
N ALA A 164 6.19 7.49 -7.49
CA ALA A 164 6.21 7.61 -8.94
C ALA A 164 7.46 6.93 -9.53
N TYR A 165 7.27 6.27 -10.66
CA TYR A 165 8.29 5.73 -11.53
C TYR A 165 8.24 6.48 -12.86
N ASN A 166 9.32 7.19 -13.17
CA ASN A 166 9.46 7.97 -14.40
C ASN A 166 10.54 7.36 -15.27
N TYR A 167 10.17 7.00 -16.49
CA TYR A 167 11.09 6.42 -17.43
C TYR A 167 10.62 6.65 -18.86
N ASN A 168 11.49 7.30 -19.65
CA ASN A 168 11.23 7.66 -21.03
C ASN A 168 11.95 6.74 -22.03
N GLY A 169 12.51 5.62 -21.57
CA GLY A 169 13.29 4.69 -22.40
C GLY A 169 14.76 5.08 -22.59
N SER A 170 15.21 6.18 -22.01
CA SER A 170 16.60 6.66 -22.09
C SER A 170 17.14 7.02 -20.71
N GLY A 171 18.44 6.78 -20.49
CA GLY A 171 19.07 7.02 -19.20
C GLY A 171 18.57 6.08 -18.10
N GLU A 172 18.70 6.51 -16.85
CA GLU A 172 18.23 5.74 -15.69
C GLU A 172 16.84 6.19 -15.24
N PRO A 173 15.92 5.26 -14.94
CA PRO A 173 14.61 5.58 -14.41
C PRO A 173 14.70 6.32 -13.08
N GLN A 174 13.78 7.26 -12.87
CA GLN A 174 13.70 8.08 -11.66
C GLN A 174 12.55 7.61 -10.77
N LEU A 175 12.85 7.40 -9.49
CA LEU A 175 11.85 7.07 -8.47
C LEU A 175 11.62 8.28 -7.58
N ILE A 176 10.41 8.82 -7.60
CA ILE A 176 10.02 10.01 -6.83
C ILE A 176 9.06 9.60 -5.73
N LEU A 177 9.54 9.66 -4.49
CA LEU A 177 8.73 9.39 -3.31
C LEU A 177 8.01 10.67 -2.86
N ARG A 178 6.72 10.58 -2.59
CA ARG A 178 5.90 11.66 -2.01
C ARG A 178 5.23 11.16 -0.73
N THR A 179 5.50 11.85 0.36
CA THR A 179 5.01 11.51 1.70
C THR A 179 4.18 12.62 2.33
N THR A 180 4.10 13.80 1.72
CA THR A 180 3.39 14.97 2.27
C THR A 180 1.89 14.77 2.38
N GLY A 181 1.34 13.80 1.64
CA GLY A 181 -0.07 13.48 1.66
C GLY A 181 -0.48 12.26 2.49
N CYS A 182 0.50 11.65 3.16
CA CYS A 182 0.29 10.59 4.13
C CYS A 182 -0.09 11.19 5.50
#